data_AF-A0A8T4BSL6-F1
#
_entry.id   AF-A0A8T4BSL6-F1
#
_cell.length_a   1.000
_cell.length_b   1.000
_cell.length_c   1.000
_cell.angle_alpha   90.00
_cell.angle_beta   90.00
_cell.angle_gamma   90.00
#
_symmetry.space_group_name_H-M   'P 1'
#
loop_
_entity.id
_entity.type
_entity.pdbx_description
1 polymer ?
#
loop_
_entity_poly.entity_id
_entity_poly.type
_entity_poly.pdbx_seq_one_letter_code
_entity_poly.pdbx_strand_id
1 'polypeptide(L)'
;MIKKGVKPLSEKQIKKLSRFFIHYKNDNCLTIQQIANKLGIDRTTVGKRFRTMFGEEYIKILQAKAKSLRKKLISKHRLKISLALKGKAKPPRTLQHRLNLSKAMSKTYIERFGEKKAKAIKEKIGNSHRGKKRAFKNKELWKRNLSNSLKGREVWNKGKKGLLEAWNKKDLPSEKIVDMYLNQNLSSSKIALKFNVSKYPVLRILKERNVRLKTNSDFTKGKTYEEIYGEDIAKKMKKNLSKALKGRSGKTWAHKIKAGLNRYYENCRLNNIKIIRQRKPFTPEQRLKRSIAQRKYLKEHPEELERLKKMQYPGGISKVEQRMLNFLKKNFKENEDFYFDKQDCTGKTFYRPDFQFLKKGIIIEVDGYYTHFTEEGYKKDRIREHHLEKAGWKIYRFNFYDIDRNYKFEKVKIKIMSILGD
;
A
#
# COMPACT_ATOMS: atom_id res chain seq x y z
N MET A 1 29.78 -46.08 32.00
CA MET A 1 29.52 -44.62 32.02
C MET A 1 29.00 -44.20 33.38
N ILE A 2 29.83 -43.60 34.23
CA ILE A 2 29.42 -43.09 35.55
C ILE A 2 28.46 -41.91 35.32
N LYS A 3 27.19 -42.05 35.72
CA LYS A 3 26.26 -40.91 35.78
C LYS A 3 26.82 -39.95 36.82
N LYS A 4 27.50 -38.88 36.39
CA LYS A 4 27.92 -37.79 37.28
C LYS A 4 26.70 -37.36 38.09
N GLY A 5 26.70 -37.66 39.39
CA GLY A 5 25.62 -37.31 40.29
C GLY A 5 25.33 -35.82 40.20
N VAL A 6 24.08 -35.46 39.94
CA VAL A 6 23.68 -34.05 39.91
C VAL A 6 23.86 -33.52 41.32
N LYS A 7 24.84 -32.63 41.53
CA LYS A 7 25.06 -32.01 42.85
C LYS A 7 23.74 -31.44 43.37
N PRO A 8 23.35 -31.74 44.63
CA PRO A 8 22.16 -31.17 45.22
C PRO A 8 22.29 -29.64 45.23
N LEU A 9 21.18 -28.96 44.93
CA LEU A 9 21.14 -27.50 44.98
C LEU A 9 21.11 -27.06 46.43
N SER A 10 21.81 -25.97 46.76
CA SER A 10 21.69 -25.37 48.09
C SER A 10 20.27 -24.84 48.31
N GLU A 11 19.84 -24.78 49.57
CA GLU A 11 18.51 -24.24 49.92
C GLU A 11 18.31 -22.80 49.39
N LYS A 12 19.39 -22.00 49.40
CA LYS A 12 19.43 -20.66 48.80
C LYS A 12 19.15 -20.68 47.29
N GLN A 13 19.64 -21.69 46.56
CA GLN A 13 19.34 -21.88 45.14
C GLN A 13 17.89 -22.32 44.92
N ILE A 14 17.33 -23.16 45.80
CA ILE A 14 15.91 -23.59 45.73
C ILE A 14 14.98 -22.39 45.94
N LYS A 15 15.21 -21.56 46.96
CA LYS A 15 14.43 -20.32 47.19
C LYS A 15 14.51 -19.36 46.00
N LYS A 16 15.70 -19.23 45.39
CA LYS A 16 15.87 -18.42 44.17
C LYS A 16 15.11 -19.01 42.98
N LEU A 17 15.08 -20.34 42.79
CA LEU A 17 14.35 -20.98 41.70
C LEU A 17 12.85 -20.68 41.75
N SER A 18 12.23 -20.69 42.93
CA SER A 18 10.81 -20.33 43.07
C SER A 18 10.53 -18.89 42.65
N ARG A 19 11.38 -17.94 43.05
CA ARG A 19 11.27 -16.54 42.60
C ARG A 19 11.45 -16.42 41.09
N PHE A 20 12.42 -17.13 40.51
CA PHE A 20 12.63 -17.14 39.06
C PHE A 20 11.47 -17.78 38.30
N PHE A 21 10.75 -18.74 38.87
CA PHE A 21 9.57 -19.32 38.24
C PHE A 21 8.44 -18.30 38.11
N ILE A 22 8.19 -17.47 39.12
CA ILE A 22 7.20 -16.39 39.06
C ILE A 22 7.55 -15.41 37.93
N HIS A 23 8.83 -15.01 37.84
CA HIS A 23 9.29 -14.18 36.72
C HIS A 23 9.19 -14.88 35.37
N TYR A 24 9.50 -16.18 35.30
CA TYR A 24 9.37 -16.98 34.09
C TYR A 24 7.92 -17.08 33.63
N LYS A 25 6.96 -17.21 34.55
CA LYS A 25 5.52 -17.24 34.26
C LYS A 25 5.07 -15.90 33.65
N ASN A 26 5.52 -14.79 34.22
CA ASN A 26 5.03 -13.45 33.85
C ASN A 26 5.77 -12.84 32.65
N ASP A 27 7.05 -13.15 32.45
CA ASP A 27 7.85 -12.60 31.35
C ASP A 27 7.97 -13.57 30.18
N ASN A 28 7.26 -13.27 29.09
CA ASN A 28 7.31 -14.03 27.83
C ASN A 28 8.68 -14.04 27.14
N CYS A 29 9.59 -13.13 27.50
CA CYS A 29 10.95 -13.06 26.94
C CYS A 29 11.96 -13.83 27.78
N LEU A 30 11.67 -14.12 29.06
CA LEU A 30 12.58 -14.85 29.93
C LEU A 30 12.63 -16.33 29.54
N THR A 31 13.82 -16.82 29.23
CA THR A 31 14.09 -18.20 28.84
C THR A 31 14.73 -18.99 29.98
N ILE A 32 14.57 -20.32 29.95
CA ILE A 32 15.23 -21.22 30.91
C ILE A 32 16.76 -21.06 30.86
N GLN A 33 17.32 -20.78 29.68
CA GLN A 33 18.76 -20.53 29.53
C GLN A 33 19.20 -19.29 30.32
N GLN A 34 18.43 -18.21 30.28
CA GLN A 34 18.77 -16.99 31.03
C GLN A 34 18.69 -17.21 32.54
N ILE A 35 17.72 -18.01 33.01
CA ILE A 35 17.59 -18.38 34.42
C ILE A 35 18.78 -19.26 34.83
N ALA A 36 19.13 -20.25 34.00
CA ALA A 36 20.27 -21.14 34.19
C ALA A 36 21.58 -20.35 34.34
N ASN A 37 21.86 -19.42 33.41
CA ASN A 37 23.04 -18.55 33.45
C ASN A 37 23.07 -17.69 34.73
N LYS A 38 21.93 -17.12 35.16
CA LYS A 38 21.86 -16.30 36.39
C LYS A 38 22.08 -17.09 37.67
N LEU A 39 21.77 -18.38 37.65
CA LEU A 39 21.92 -19.27 38.80
C LEU A 39 23.25 -20.03 38.79
N GLY A 40 24.03 -19.95 37.70
CA GLY A 40 25.27 -20.71 37.52
C GLY A 40 25.02 -22.23 37.46
N ILE A 41 23.88 -22.65 36.90
CA ILE A 41 23.50 -24.07 36.80
C ILE A 41 23.10 -24.44 35.38
N ASP A 42 23.15 -25.72 35.05
CA ASP A 42 22.76 -26.20 33.72
C ASP A 42 21.27 -25.99 33.41
N ARG A 43 20.97 -25.68 32.14
CA ARG A 43 19.62 -25.42 31.66
C ARG A 43 18.69 -26.62 31.84
N THR A 44 19.20 -27.83 31.62
CA THR A 44 18.39 -29.05 31.79
C THR A 44 18.04 -29.26 33.27
N THR A 45 18.95 -28.92 34.18
CA THR A 45 18.72 -28.95 35.63
C THR A 45 17.59 -28.00 36.04
N VAL A 46 17.58 -26.76 35.55
CA VAL A 46 16.47 -25.81 35.79
C VAL A 46 15.15 -26.38 35.26
N GLY A 47 15.15 -26.89 34.03
CA GLY A 47 13.94 -27.45 33.41
C GLY A 47 13.38 -28.67 34.15
N LYS A 48 14.25 -29.56 34.62
CA LYS A 48 13.87 -30.71 35.46
C LYS A 48 13.29 -30.25 36.79
N ARG A 49 13.97 -29.32 37.47
CA ARG A 49 13.51 -28.80 38.78
C ARG A 49 12.19 -28.03 38.67
N PHE A 50 12.01 -27.21 37.64
CA PHE A 50 10.72 -26.54 37.41
C PHE A 50 9.60 -27.56 37.17
N ARG A 51 9.87 -28.65 36.45
CA ARG A 51 8.90 -29.73 36.27
C ARG A 51 8.57 -30.44 37.58
N THR A 52 9.58 -30.74 38.42
CA THR A 52 9.37 -31.39 39.72
C THR A 52 8.63 -30.48 40.69
N MET A 53 8.96 -29.19 40.75
CA MET A 53 8.40 -28.24 41.74
C MET A 53 7.02 -27.71 41.34
N PHE A 54 6.77 -27.46 40.05
CA PHE A 54 5.56 -26.77 39.57
C PHE A 54 4.69 -27.62 38.63
N GLY A 55 5.10 -28.87 38.36
CA GLY A 55 4.28 -29.87 37.66
C GLY A 55 3.67 -29.40 36.34
N GLU A 56 2.34 -29.55 36.23
CA GLU A 56 1.56 -29.19 35.05
C GLU A 56 1.63 -27.70 34.71
N GLU A 57 1.72 -26.83 35.71
CA GLU A 57 1.70 -25.39 35.50
C GLU A 57 2.88 -24.96 34.62
N TYR A 58 4.08 -25.46 34.94
CA TYR A 58 5.27 -25.23 34.13
C TYR A 58 5.12 -25.76 32.70
N ILE A 59 4.50 -26.94 32.52
CA ILE A 59 4.27 -27.53 31.19
C ILE A 59 3.35 -26.63 30.35
N LYS A 60 2.25 -26.14 30.95
CA LYS A 60 1.30 -25.22 30.28
C LYS A 60 1.99 -23.93 29.84
N ILE A 61 2.82 -23.34 30.70
CA ILE A 61 3.60 -22.13 30.38
C ILE A 61 4.60 -22.41 29.26
N LEU A 62 5.32 -23.54 29.31
CA LEU A 62 6.29 -23.92 28.29
C LEU A 62 5.64 -24.06 26.90
N GLN A 63 4.48 -24.73 26.83
CA GLN A 63 3.71 -24.87 25.59
C GLN A 63 3.21 -23.53 25.07
N ALA A 64 2.70 -22.66 25.93
CA ALA A 64 2.24 -21.32 25.57
C ALA A 64 3.38 -20.47 24.97
N LYS A 65 4.56 -20.49 25.60
CA LYS A 65 5.75 -19.80 25.10
C LYS A 65 6.23 -20.36 23.76
N ALA A 66 6.25 -21.69 23.60
CA ALA A 66 6.60 -22.32 22.32
C ALA A 66 5.65 -21.91 21.18
N LYS A 67 4.34 -21.87 21.46
CA LYS A 67 3.31 -21.41 20.51
C LYS A 67 3.51 -19.94 20.14
N SER A 68 3.80 -19.09 21.11
CA SER A 68 4.10 -17.66 20.90
C SER A 68 5.35 -17.47 20.03
N LEU A 69 6.43 -18.21 20.30
CA LEU A 69 7.65 -18.18 19.52
C LEU A 69 7.41 -18.63 18.07
N ARG A 70 6.67 -19.72 17.87
CA ARG A 70 6.29 -20.20 16.53
C ARG A 70 5.50 -19.14 15.76
N LYS A 71 4.55 -18.45 16.41
CA LYS A 71 3.79 -17.35 15.80
C LYS A 71 4.70 -16.17 15.41
N LYS A 72 5.65 -15.79 16.27
CA LYS A 72 6.66 -14.76 15.97
C LYS A 72 7.55 -15.14 14.79
N LEU A 73 8.03 -16.39 14.74
CA LEU A 73 8.83 -16.91 13.63
C LEU A 73 8.06 -16.91 12.31
N ILE A 74 6.81 -17.37 12.31
CA ILE A 74 5.93 -17.32 11.13
C ILE A 74 5.73 -15.87 10.66
N SER A 75 5.49 -14.94 11.59
CA SER A 75 5.34 -13.52 11.27
C SER A 75 6.60 -12.93 10.64
N LYS A 76 7.77 -13.19 11.24
CA LYS A 76 9.07 -12.74 10.73
C LYS A 76 9.38 -13.33 9.36
N HIS A 77 9.07 -14.61 9.14
CA HIS A 77 9.23 -15.27 7.86
C HIS A 77 8.29 -14.68 6.79
N ARG A 78 7.02 -14.47 7.12
CA ARG A 78 6.06 -13.78 6.24
C ARG A 78 6.51 -12.37 5.91
N LEU A 79 7.05 -11.63 6.87
CA LEU A 79 7.59 -10.29 6.66
C LEU A 79 8.81 -10.33 5.73
N LYS A 80 9.72 -11.29 5.92
CA LYS A 80 10.89 -11.49 5.04
C LYS A 80 10.44 -11.78 3.60
N ILE A 81 9.47 -12.68 3.41
CA ILE A 81 8.89 -12.98 2.09
C ILE A 81 8.22 -11.73 1.51
N SER A 82 7.37 -11.05 2.28
CA SER A 82 6.66 -9.85 1.84
C SER A 82 7.62 -8.75 1.39
N LEU A 83 8.69 -8.49 2.14
CA LEU A 83 9.73 -7.54 1.78
C LEU A 83 10.48 -7.97 0.51
N ALA A 84 10.79 -9.26 0.37
CA ALA A 84 11.45 -9.80 -0.83
C ALA A 84 10.58 -9.71 -2.09
N LEU A 85 9.25 -9.72 -1.93
CA LEU A 85 8.27 -9.62 -3.01
C LEU A 85 7.80 -8.16 -3.27
N LYS A 86 8.07 -7.22 -2.36
CA LYS A 86 7.62 -5.83 -2.48
C LYS A 86 8.25 -5.19 -3.72
N GLY A 87 7.41 -4.74 -4.66
CA GLY A 87 7.84 -4.09 -5.91
C GLY A 87 8.21 -5.06 -7.03
N LYS A 88 8.20 -6.38 -6.79
CA LYS A 88 8.38 -7.38 -7.86
C LYS A 88 7.04 -7.69 -8.50
N ALA A 89 6.99 -7.70 -9.83
CA ALA A 89 5.84 -8.24 -10.55
C ALA A 89 5.64 -9.71 -10.14
N LYS A 90 4.38 -10.11 -9.97
CA LYS A 90 4.07 -11.52 -9.68
C LYS A 90 4.55 -12.34 -10.87
N PRO A 91 5.43 -13.33 -10.70
CA PRO A 91 5.91 -14.11 -11.83
C PRO A 91 4.71 -14.78 -12.52
N PRO A 92 4.71 -14.86 -13.87
CA PRO A 92 3.70 -15.61 -14.58
C PRO A 92 3.69 -17.04 -14.05
N ARG A 93 2.49 -17.59 -13.87
CA ARG A 93 2.35 -18.98 -13.43
C ARG A 93 2.95 -19.88 -14.51
N THR A 94 3.85 -20.78 -14.12
CA THR A 94 4.36 -21.80 -15.03
C THR A 94 3.20 -22.63 -15.60
N LEU A 95 3.36 -23.17 -16.81
CA LEU A 95 2.36 -24.03 -17.43
C LEU A 95 1.99 -25.20 -16.50
N GLN A 96 2.99 -25.81 -15.86
CA GLN A 96 2.78 -26.87 -14.86
C GLN A 96 1.93 -26.41 -13.67
N HIS A 97 2.17 -25.19 -13.15
CA HIS A 97 1.34 -24.66 -12.08
C HIS A 97 -0.11 -24.38 -12.54
N ARG A 98 -0.31 -23.94 -13.78
CA ARG A 98 -1.65 -23.78 -14.38
C ARG A 98 -2.35 -25.13 -14.52
N LEU A 99 -1.65 -26.16 -15.01
CA LEU A 99 -2.17 -27.52 -15.15
C LEU A 99 -2.51 -28.13 -13.78
N ASN A 100 -1.64 -27.96 -12.79
CA ASN A 100 -1.88 -28.42 -11.42
C ASN A 100 -3.08 -27.71 -10.78
N LEU A 101 -3.23 -26.39 -11.00
CA LEU A 101 -4.42 -25.66 -10.56
C LEU A 101 -5.68 -26.16 -11.26
N SER A 102 -5.62 -26.43 -12.57
CA SER A 102 -6.74 -26.98 -13.33
C SER A 102 -7.16 -28.35 -12.79
N LYS A 103 -6.18 -29.27 -12.63
CA LYS A 103 -6.38 -30.60 -12.02
C LYS A 103 -6.89 -30.52 -10.59
N ALA A 104 -6.41 -29.57 -9.80
CA ALA A 104 -6.91 -29.36 -8.45
C ALA A 104 -8.34 -28.81 -8.45
N MET A 105 -8.70 -27.97 -9.42
CA MET A 105 -10.03 -27.37 -9.52
C MET A 105 -11.07 -28.33 -10.11
N SER A 106 -10.66 -29.30 -10.92
CA SER A 106 -11.53 -30.35 -11.46
C SER A 106 -11.90 -31.41 -10.43
N LYS A 107 -11.05 -31.63 -9.41
CA LYS A 107 -11.34 -32.56 -8.31
C LYS A 107 -12.46 -32.07 -7.40
N THR A 108 -13.27 -32.98 -6.88
CA THR A 108 -14.28 -32.63 -5.87
C THR A 108 -13.63 -32.13 -4.58
N TYR A 109 -14.41 -31.46 -3.71
CA TYR A 109 -13.89 -30.94 -2.44
C TYR A 109 -13.42 -32.07 -1.51
N ILE A 110 -14.04 -33.25 -1.63
CA ILE A 110 -13.67 -34.47 -0.91
C ILE A 110 -12.34 -35.01 -1.44
N GLU A 111 -12.20 -35.16 -2.77
CA GLU A 111 -10.94 -35.60 -3.39
C GLU A 111 -9.75 -34.68 -3.10
N ARG A 112 -9.98 -33.37 -2.91
CA ARG A 112 -8.91 -32.40 -2.61
C ARG A 112 -8.41 -32.45 -1.18
N PHE A 113 -9.31 -32.69 -0.22
CA PHE A 113 -9.02 -32.45 1.20
C PHE A 113 -9.24 -33.67 2.09
N GLY A 114 -9.80 -34.76 1.55
CA GLY A 114 -10.33 -35.89 2.30
C GLY A 114 -11.69 -35.59 2.93
N GLU A 115 -12.52 -36.62 3.14
CA GLU A 115 -13.89 -36.48 3.64
C GLU A 115 -13.97 -35.70 4.96
N LYS A 116 -13.14 -36.06 5.94
CA LYS A 116 -13.15 -35.44 7.27
C LYS A 116 -12.92 -33.93 7.21
N LYS A 117 -11.96 -33.49 6.39
CA LYS A 117 -11.61 -32.08 6.26
C LYS A 117 -12.59 -31.33 5.36
N ALA A 118 -13.10 -31.98 4.31
CA ALA A 118 -14.15 -31.43 3.47
C ALA A 118 -15.44 -31.18 4.28
N LYS A 119 -15.83 -32.11 5.17
CA LYS A 119 -16.96 -31.96 6.10
C LYS A 119 -16.76 -30.78 7.04
N ALA A 120 -15.59 -30.69 7.70
CA ALA A 120 -15.27 -29.58 8.60
C ALA A 120 -15.28 -28.20 7.88
N ILE A 121 -14.83 -28.13 6.63
CA ILE A 121 -14.86 -26.88 5.86
C ILE A 121 -16.29 -26.54 5.43
N LYS A 122 -17.08 -27.51 4.94
CA LYS A 122 -18.50 -27.31 4.63
C LYS A 122 -19.28 -26.81 5.85
N GLU A 123 -19.03 -27.41 7.02
CA GLU A 123 -19.64 -26.99 8.28
C GLU A 123 -19.24 -25.56 8.65
N LYS A 124 -17.95 -25.20 8.53
CA LYS A 124 -17.48 -23.84 8.81
C LYS A 124 -18.07 -22.80 7.86
N ILE A 125 -18.19 -23.12 6.57
CA ILE A 125 -18.87 -22.27 5.58
C ILE A 125 -20.34 -22.14 5.94
N GLY A 126 -21.02 -23.26 6.23
CA GLY A 126 -22.41 -23.29 6.68
C GLY A 126 -22.65 -22.41 7.91
N ASN A 127 -21.82 -22.54 8.94
CA ASN A 127 -21.89 -21.73 10.16
C ASN A 127 -21.61 -20.24 9.90
N SER A 128 -20.67 -19.91 9.02
CA SER A 128 -20.41 -18.52 8.62
C SER A 128 -21.59 -17.87 7.86
N HIS A 129 -22.41 -18.70 7.20
CA HIS A 129 -23.62 -18.28 6.51
C HIS A 129 -24.88 -18.34 7.39
N ARG A 130 -24.91 -19.14 8.47
CA ARG A 130 -26.05 -19.25 9.39
C ARG A 130 -26.43 -17.93 10.07
N GLY A 131 -25.52 -16.96 10.18
CA GLY A 131 -25.82 -15.57 10.59
C GLY A 131 -25.98 -14.55 9.46
N LYS A 132 -25.79 -14.96 8.20
CA LYS A 132 -25.88 -14.09 7.00
C LYS A 132 -27.00 -14.45 6.05
N LYS A 133 -27.74 -15.54 6.29
CA LYS A 133 -29.01 -15.76 5.59
C LYS A 133 -29.86 -14.55 5.91
N ARG A 134 -30.21 -13.74 4.89
CA ARG A 134 -31.34 -12.81 5.01
C ARG A 134 -32.49 -13.68 5.47
N ALA A 135 -32.87 -13.57 6.75
CA ALA A 135 -34.13 -14.11 7.19
C ALA A 135 -35.17 -13.35 6.36
N PHE A 136 -35.73 -14.01 5.34
CA PHE A 136 -36.95 -13.50 4.73
C PHE A 136 -37.98 -13.59 5.85
N LYS A 137 -38.18 -12.49 6.58
CA LYS A 137 -39.06 -12.42 7.77
C LYS A 137 -40.48 -12.91 7.46
N ASN A 138 -40.85 -12.98 6.19
CA ASN A 138 -42.11 -13.54 5.73
C ASN A 138 -41.89 -14.32 4.42
N LYS A 139 -41.93 -15.66 4.51
CA LYS A 139 -41.74 -16.59 3.38
C LYS A 139 -42.83 -16.42 2.32
N GLU A 140 -44.06 -16.13 2.75
CA GLU A 140 -45.22 -15.90 1.87
C GLU A 140 -45.07 -14.60 1.08
N LEU A 141 -44.60 -13.53 1.71
CA LEU A 141 -44.31 -12.27 1.02
C LEU A 141 -43.22 -12.44 -0.06
N TRP A 142 -42.20 -13.26 0.20
CA TRP A 142 -41.16 -13.56 -0.79
C TRP A 142 -41.72 -14.35 -1.98
N LYS A 143 -42.52 -15.40 -1.74
CA LYS A 143 -43.19 -16.15 -2.81
C LYS A 143 -44.11 -15.27 -3.64
N ARG A 144 -44.91 -14.40 -2.99
CA ARG A 144 -45.83 -13.48 -3.66
C ARG A 144 -45.06 -12.47 -4.53
N ASN A 145 -43.98 -11.90 -4.01
CA ASN A 145 -43.10 -10.99 -4.77
C ASN A 145 -42.39 -11.71 -5.94
N LEU A 146 -41.94 -12.95 -5.73
CA LEU A 146 -41.32 -13.75 -6.78
C LEU A 146 -42.33 -14.07 -7.88
N SER A 147 -43.52 -14.57 -7.51
CA SER A 147 -44.63 -14.86 -8.43
C SER A 147 -45.06 -13.62 -9.21
N ASN A 148 -45.27 -12.49 -8.53
CA ASN A 148 -45.59 -11.21 -9.19
C ASN A 148 -44.48 -10.74 -10.13
N SER A 149 -43.20 -10.95 -9.79
CA SER A 149 -42.07 -10.61 -10.67
C SER A 149 -41.93 -11.51 -11.90
N LEU A 150 -42.55 -12.70 -11.85
CA LEU A 150 -42.55 -13.70 -12.92
C LEU A 150 -43.86 -13.69 -13.73
N LYS A 151 -44.93 -13.04 -13.25
CA LYS A 151 -46.20 -12.91 -13.97
C LYS A 151 -45.97 -12.18 -15.30
N GLY A 152 -46.39 -12.81 -16.41
CA GLY A 152 -46.17 -12.30 -17.77
C GLY A 152 -44.76 -12.51 -18.33
N ARG A 153 -43.89 -13.26 -17.62
CA ARG A 153 -42.57 -13.67 -18.12
C ARG A 153 -42.55 -15.16 -18.36
N GLU A 154 -42.12 -15.61 -19.52
CA GLU A 154 -41.76 -17.02 -19.70
C GLU A 154 -40.62 -17.35 -18.72
N VAL A 155 -40.90 -18.29 -17.82
CA VAL A 155 -39.97 -18.64 -16.75
C VAL A 155 -38.75 -19.32 -17.37
N TRP A 156 -37.57 -18.74 -17.13
CA TRP A 156 -36.31 -19.25 -17.64
C TRP A 156 -36.06 -20.69 -17.14
N ASN A 157 -36.36 -21.67 -17.99
CA ASN A 157 -36.02 -23.08 -17.75
C ASN A 157 -34.51 -23.32 -17.99
N LYS A 158 -33.69 -23.05 -16.97
CA LYS A 158 -32.28 -23.49 -16.96
C LYS A 158 -32.24 -25.02 -16.94
N GLY A 159 -32.00 -25.65 -18.09
CA GLY A 159 -31.74 -27.09 -18.17
C GLY A 159 -32.04 -27.76 -19.51
N LYS A 160 -32.91 -27.19 -20.35
CA LYS A 160 -33.15 -27.76 -21.69
C LYS A 160 -32.01 -27.39 -22.64
N LYS A 161 -31.20 -28.39 -23.01
CA LYS A 161 -30.23 -28.35 -24.11
C LYS A 161 -30.99 -27.87 -25.38
N GLY A 162 -30.48 -26.86 -26.08
CA GLY A 162 -31.09 -26.30 -27.31
C GLY A 162 -31.86 -24.97 -27.14
N LEU A 163 -32.37 -24.62 -25.96
CA LEU A 163 -33.18 -23.38 -25.79
C LEU A 163 -32.33 -22.09 -25.93
N LEU A 164 -31.06 -22.14 -25.52
CA LEU A 164 -30.11 -21.02 -25.68
C LEU A 164 -29.67 -20.81 -27.13
N GLU A 165 -29.74 -21.84 -27.98
CA GLU A 165 -29.39 -21.71 -29.41
C GLU A 165 -30.53 -21.06 -30.20
N ALA A 166 -31.78 -21.43 -29.91
CA ALA A 166 -32.95 -20.86 -30.59
C ALA A 166 -33.13 -19.36 -30.30
N TRP A 167 -33.00 -18.93 -29.04
CA TRP A 167 -33.21 -17.53 -28.66
C TRP A 167 -32.09 -16.58 -29.05
N ASN A 168 -30.87 -17.10 -29.23
CA ASN A 168 -29.74 -16.29 -29.69
C ASN A 168 -29.72 -16.12 -31.21
N LYS A 169 -30.48 -16.92 -31.97
CA LYS A 169 -30.53 -16.92 -33.44
C LYS A 169 -31.70 -16.13 -34.03
N LYS A 170 -32.24 -15.13 -33.33
CA LYS A 170 -33.13 -14.17 -34.00
C LYS A 170 -32.35 -13.47 -35.11
N ASP A 171 -32.93 -13.45 -36.30
CA ASP A 171 -32.41 -12.67 -37.41
C ASP A 171 -32.70 -11.19 -37.11
N LEU A 172 -31.64 -10.40 -37.04
CA LEU A 172 -31.71 -8.97 -36.69
C LEU A 172 -30.82 -8.22 -37.69
N PRO A 173 -31.22 -7.01 -38.12
CA PRO A 173 -30.49 -6.25 -39.13
C PRO A 173 -29.09 -5.87 -38.61
N SER A 174 -28.09 -6.63 -39.03
CA SER A 174 -26.76 -6.60 -38.43
C SER A 174 -26.03 -5.27 -38.66
N GLU A 175 -26.17 -4.66 -39.83
CA GLU A 175 -25.61 -3.33 -40.14
C GLU A 175 -26.20 -2.24 -39.23
N LYS A 176 -27.53 -2.23 -39.06
CA LYS A 176 -28.22 -1.27 -38.19
C LYS A 176 -27.79 -1.41 -36.72
N ILE A 177 -27.51 -2.64 -36.26
CA ILE A 177 -26.98 -2.88 -34.91
C ILE A 177 -25.56 -2.33 -34.77
N VAL A 178 -24.70 -2.53 -35.77
CA VAL A 178 -23.32 -2.02 -35.76
C VAL A 178 -23.30 -0.48 -35.78
N ASP A 179 -24.12 0.14 -36.63
CA ASP A 179 -24.28 1.61 -36.69
C ASP A 179 -24.73 2.20 -35.35
N MET A 180 -25.78 1.63 -34.74
CA MET A 180 -26.26 2.04 -33.43
C MET A 180 -25.18 1.94 -32.34
N TYR A 181 -24.27 0.97 -32.44
CA TYR A 181 -23.24 0.72 -31.45
C TYR A 181 -22.01 1.61 -31.61
N LEU A 182 -21.54 1.77 -32.85
CA LEU A 182 -20.34 2.53 -33.17
C LEU A 182 -20.64 4.02 -33.29
N ASN A 183 -21.59 4.39 -34.14
CA ASN A 183 -21.85 5.77 -34.54
C ASN A 183 -22.79 6.46 -33.55
N GLN A 184 -23.92 5.82 -33.20
CA GLN A 184 -24.87 6.38 -32.22
C GLN A 184 -24.45 6.17 -30.76
N ASN A 185 -23.33 5.46 -30.54
CA ASN A 185 -22.75 5.18 -29.22
C ASN A 185 -23.74 4.57 -28.20
N LEU A 186 -24.70 3.76 -28.67
CA LEU A 186 -25.65 3.06 -27.82
C LEU A 186 -25.03 1.81 -27.20
N SER A 187 -25.39 1.52 -25.94
CA SER A 187 -24.99 0.27 -25.30
C SER A 187 -25.75 -0.92 -25.86
N SER A 188 -25.16 -2.12 -25.81
CA SER A 188 -25.81 -3.35 -26.29
C SER A 188 -27.16 -3.60 -25.62
N SER A 189 -27.35 -3.15 -24.37
CA SER A 189 -28.63 -3.24 -23.66
C SER A 189 -29.68 -2.26 -24.20
N LYS A 190 -29.29 -1.03 -24.56
CA LYS A 190 -30.20 -0.04 -25.17
C LYS A 190 -30.63 -0.50 -26.57
N ILE A 191 -29.69 -1.04 -27.36
CA ILE A 191 -29.99 -1.62 -28.67
C ILE A 191 -30.96 -2.79 -28.52
N ALA A 192 -30.69 -3.70 -27.59
CA ALA A 192 -31.56 -4.85 -27.34
C ALA A 192 -32.99 -4.45 -26.94
N LEU A 193 -33.15 -3.38 -26.15
CA LEU A 193 -34.46 -2.82 -25.81
C LEU A 193 -35.21 -2.31 -27.05
N LYS A 194 -34.53 -1.62 -27.98
CA LYS A 194 -35.14 -1.13 -29.24
C LYS A 194 -35.66 -2.27 -30.12
N PHE A 195 -35.02 -3.43 -30.09
CA PHE A 195 -35.43 -4.62 -30.85
C PHE A 195 -36.30 -5.60 -30.03
N ASN A 196 -36.65 -5.26 -28.78
CA ASN A 196 -37.38 -6.13 -27.85
C ASN A 196 -36.76 -7.56 -27.74
N VAL A 197 -35.44 -7.62 -27.63
CA VAL A 197 -34.68 -8.86 -27.48
C VAL A 197 -33.80 -8.84 -26.24
N SER A 198 -33.28 -10.00 -25.85
CA SER A 198 -32.22 -10.04 -24.85
C SER A 198 -30.94 -9.39 -25.39
N LYS A 199 -30.01 -8.98 -24.51
CA LYS A 199 -28.74 -8.37 -24.93
C LYS A 199 -27.81 -9.30 -25.73
N TYR A 200 -28.03 -10.62 -25.69
CA TYR A 200 -27.09 -11.60 -26.22
C TYR A 200 -27.07 -11.69 -27.75
N PRO A 201 -28.21 -11.70 -28.47
CA PRO A 201 -28.23 -11.54 -29.93
C PRO A 201 -27.42 -10.34 -30.44
N VAL A 202 -27.54 -9.19 -29.79
CA VAL A 202 -26.77 -7.98 -30.12
C VAL A 202 -25.27 -8.20 -29.93
N LEU A 203 -24.86 -8.76 -28.77
CA LEU A 203 -23.45 -9.06 -28.50
C LEU A 203 -22.87 -10.10 -29.47
N ARG A 204 -23.67 -11.06 -29.92
CA ARG A 204 -23.29 -12.06 -30.90
C ARG A 204 -23.01 -11.39 -32.26
N ILE A 205 -23.96 -10.59 -32.76
CA ILE A 205 -23.83 -9.88 -34.04
C ILE A 205 -22.60 -8.96 -34.05
N LEU A 206 -22.37 -8.24 -32.94
CA LEU A 206 -21.17 -7.41 -32.79
C LEU A 206 -19.87 -8.24 -32.86
N LYS A 207 -19.86 -9.45 -32.28
CA LYS A 207 -18.71 -10.35 -32.36
C LYS A 207 -18.52 -10.95 -33.76
N GLU A 208 -19.60 -11.38 -34.41
CA GLU A 208 -19.59 -11.93 -35.77
C GLU A 208 -19.07 -10.90 -36.79
N ARG A 209 -19.36 -9.61 -36.57
CA ARG A 209 -18.83 -8.49 -37.35
C ARG A 209 -17.48 -7.96 -36.85
N ASN A 210 -16.78 -8.69 -35.99
CA ASN A 210 -15.46 -8.33 -35.42
C ASN A 210 -15.41 -6.94 -34.73
N VAL A 211 -16.54 -6.46 -34.18
CA VAL A 211 -16.60 -5.19 -33.45
C VAL A 211 -16.10 -5.38 -32.02
N ARG A 212 -15.12 -4.56 -31.61
CA ARG A 212 -14.62 -4.53 -30.23
C ARG A 212 -15.74 -4.11 -29.27
N LEU A 213 -16.05 -4.98 -28.30
CA LEU A 213 -17.03 -4.68 -27.25
C LEU A 213 -16.48 -3.61 -26.27
N LYS A 214 -17.12 -2.44 -26.27
CA LYS A 214 -16.97 -1.36 -25.29
C LYS A 214 -17.32 -1.86 -23.89
N THR A 215 -16.45 -1.58 -22.93
CA THR A 215 -16.70 -1.77 -21.50
C THR A 215 -17.62 -0.68 -20.97
N ASN A 216 -18.18 -0.85 -19.76
CA ASN A 216 -18.94 0.23 -19.12
C ASN A 216 -18.11 1.52 -19.01
N SER A 217 -16.81 1.41 -18.77
CA SER A 217 -15.92 2.57 -18.70
C SER A 217 -15.89 3.33 -20.03
N ASP A 218 -15.87 2.62 -21.15
CA ASP A 218 -15.83 3.25 -22.48
C ASP A 218 -17.11 4.04 -22.77
N PHE A 219 -18.27 3.58 -22.27
CA PHE A 219 -19.54 4.31 -22.40
C PHE A 219 -19.65 5.52 -21.45
N THR A 220 -19.00 5.47 -20.30
CA THR A 220 -19.08 6.54 -19.28
C THR A 220 -17.92 7.53 -19.33
N LYS A 221 -16.82 7.21 -20.02
CA LYS A 221 -15.63 8.06 -20.06
C LYS A 221 -15.96 9.39 -20.72
N GLY A 222 -15.70 10.49 -20.00
CA GLY A 222 -15.95 11.85 -20.49
C GLY A 222 -17.41 12.30 -20.39
N LYS A 223 -18.34 11.45 -19.94
CA LYS A 223 -19.75 11.83 -19.78
C LYS A 223 -20.08 12.27 -18.36
N THR A 224 -20.96 13.27 -18.23
CA THR A 224 -21.51 13.72 -16.96
C THR A 224 -22.58 12.74 -16.44
N TYR A 225 -22.97 12.87 -15.16
CA TYR A 225 -24.05 12.03 -14.61
C TYR A 225 -25.39 12.32 -15.31
N GLU A 226 -25.61 13.57 -15.70
CA GLU A 226 -26.75 14.06 -16.45
C GLU A 226 -26.86 13.39 -17.82
N GLU A 227 -25.77 13.30 -18.57
CA GLU A 227 -25.76 12.64 -19.88
C GLU A 227 -25.97 11.12 -19.79
N ILE A 228 -25.50 10.48 -18.70
CA ILE A 228 -25.61 9.02 -18.55
C ILE A 228 -27.02 8.62 -18.09
N TYR A 229 -27.59 9.36 -17.13
CA TYR A 229 -28.81 8.96 -16.42
C TYR A 229 -30.01 9.90 -16.62
N GLY A 230 -29.83 11.04 -17.27
CA GLY A 230 -30.81 12.14 -17.33
C GLY A 230 -30.72 13.06 -16.12
N GLU A 231 -31.16 14.32 -16.28
CA GLU A 231 -31.05 15.36 -15.25
C GLU A 231 -31.74 14.98 -13.93
N ASP A 232 -32.97 14.47 -13.99
CA ASP A 232 -33.74 14.11 -12.80
C ASP A 232 -33.08 13.02 -11.97
N ILE A 233 -32.61 11.96 -12.63
CA ILE A 233 -31.94 10.84 -11.97
C ILE A 233 -30.58 11.29 -11.44
N ALA A 234 -29.83 12.08 -12.21
CA ALA A 234 -28.57 12.65 -11.78
C ALA A 234 -28.74 13.53 -10.54
N LYS A 235 -29.74 14.43 -10.52
CA LYS A 235 -30.09 15.29 -9.38
C LYS A 235 -30.47 14.47 -8.15
N LYS A 236 -31.25 13.40 -8.32
CA LYS A 236 -31.59 12.45 -7.24
C LYS A 236 -30.36 11.72 -6.72
N MET A 237 -29.47 11.25 -7.59
CA MET A 237 -28.20 10.59 -7.22
C MET A 237 -27.27 11.53 -6.47
N LYS A 238 -27.08 12.77 -6.96
CA LYS A 238 -26.30 13.82 -6.30
C LYS A 238 -26.87 14.17 -4.92
N LYS A 239 -28.19 14.31 -4.79
CA LYS A 239 -28.87 14.54 -3.50
C LYS A 239 -28.66 13.39 -2.53
N ASN A 240 -28.79 12.14 -2.99
CA ASN A 240 -28.57 10.95 -2.16
C ASN A 240 -27.10 10.81 -1.74
N LEU A 241 -26.15 11.08 -2.64
CA LEU A 241 -24.73 11.08 -2.34
C LEU A 241 -24.41 12.16 -1.30
N SER A 242 -24.92 13.38 -1.50
CA SER A 242 -24.79 14.48 -0.54
C SER A 242 -25.36 14.09 0.83
N LYS A 243 -26.58 13.54 0.90
CA LYS A 243 -27.16 13.03 2.16
C LYS A 243 -26.31 11.92 2.81
N ALA A 244 -25.75 10.99 2.04
CA ALA A 244 -24.88 9.94 2.54
C ALA A 244 -23.52 10.46 3.03
N LEU A 245 -23.10 11.63 2.55
CA LEU A 245 -21.91 12.33 2.99
C LEU A 245 -22.19 13.28 4.17
N LYS A 246 -23.38 13.88 4.24
CA LYS A 246 -23.84 14.73 5.35
C LYS A 246 -23.96 13.86 6.61
N GLY A 247 -23.10 14.10 7.59
CA GLY A 247 -22.99 13.27 8.80
C GLY A 247 -21.81 12.30 8.83
N ARG A 248 -21.10 12.10 7.70
CA ARG A 248 -19.72 11.58 7.75
C ARG A 248 -18.80 12.73 8.17
N SER A 249 -18.84 13.06 9.47
CA SER A 249 -18.02 14.10 10.07
C SER A 249 -16.54 13.93 9.70
N GLY A 250 -16.04 14.84 8.87
CA GLY A 250 -14.66 15.34 8.83
C GLY A 250 -13.49 14.37 8.62
N LYS A 251 -13.69 13.05 8.58
CA LYS A 251 -12.61 12.11 8.34
C LYS A 251 -12.51 11.84 6.84
N THR A 252 -12.03 12.86 6.12
CA THR A 252 -11.54 12.72 4.75
C THR A 252 -10.64 11.48 4.64
N TRP A 253 -10.50 10.91 3.45
CA TRP A 253 -9.60 9.77 3.25
C TRP A 253 -8.19 10.09 3.79
N ALA A 254 -7.73 11.33 3.64
CA ALA A 254 -6.53 11.86 4.28
C ALA A 254 -6.55 11.77 5.81
N HIS A 255 -7.67 12.07 6.47
CA HIS A 255 -7.84 11.90 7.92
C HIS A 255 -7.80 10.44 8.35
N LYS A 256 -8.35 9.51 7.55
CA LYS A 256 -8.28 8.06 7.83
C LYS A 256 -6.84 7.55 7.68
N ILE A 257 -6.11 8.04 6.67
CA ILE A 257 -4.69 7.76 6.48
C ILE A 257 -3.88 8.32 7.66
N LYS A 258 -4.10 9.58 8.04
CA LYS A 258 -3.45 10.22 9.18
C LYS A 258 -3.72 9.48 10.48
N ALA A 259 -4.97 9.10 10.75
CA ALA A 259 -5.33 8.31 11.93
C ALA A 259 -4.73 6.89 11.89
N GLY A 260 -4.59 6.29 10.71
CA GLY A 260 -3.92 5.00 10.52
C GLY A 260 -2.41 5.09 10.75
N LEU A 261 -1.76 6.14 10.23
CA LEU A 261 -0.34 6.43 10.47
C LEU A 261 -0.08 6.74 11.94
N ASN A 262 -0.90 7.56 12.57
CA ASN A 262 -0.78 7.86 14.00
C ASN A 262 -0.91 6.58 14.84
N ARG A 263 -1.91 5.74 14.57
CA ARG A 263 -2.02 4.42 15.23
C ARG A 263 -0.81 3.53 14.97
N TYR A 264 -0.27 3.53 13.75
CA TYR A 264 0.94 2.76 13.44
C TYR A 264 2.13 3.27 14.26
N TYR A 265 2.34 4.59 14.33
CA TYR A 265 3.43 5.18 15.09
C TYR A 265 3.26 5.05 16.60
N GLU A 266 2.05 5.20 17.15
CA GLU A 266 1.76 4.94 18.56
C GLU A 266 2.00 3.47 18.91
N ASN A 267 1.52 2.54 18.09
CA ASN A 267 1.79 1.11 18.27
C ASN A 267 3.28 0.77 18.09
N CYS A 268 4.00 1.48 17.23
CA CYS A 268 5.44 1.35 17.10
C CYS A 268 6.17 1.95 18.31
N ARG A 269 5.72 3.07 18.87
CA ARG A 269 6.32 3.75 20.03
C ARG A 269 6.14 2.93 21.31
N LEU A 270 4.96 2.34 21.50
CA LEU A 270 4.65 1.43 22.61
C LEU A 270 5.37 0.07 22.51
N ASN A 271 5.77 -0.36 21.30
CA ASN A 271 6.48 -1.62 21.09
C ASN A 271 8.00 -1.48 20.83
N ASN A 272 8.54 -0.25 20.70
CA ASN A 272 9.95 0.00 20.40
C ASN A 272 10.70 0.76 21.50
N ILE A 273 10.77 0.18 22.70
CA ILE A 273 11.98 0.37 23.52
C ILE A 273 13.12 -0.57 23.07
N LYS A 274 12.91 -1.60 22.23
CA LYS A 274 14.00 -2.56 21.93
C LYS A 274 14.21 -3.12 20.52
N ILE A 275 13.48 -2.73 19.46
CA ILE A 275 13.74 -3.30 18.12
C ILE A 275 13.65 -2.27 16.98
N ILE A 276 14.40 -1.18 17.11
CA ILE A 276 15.06 -0.64 15.91
C ILE A 276 16.37 -1.43 15.81
N ARG A 277 16.39 -2.47 14.97
CA ARG A 277 17.67 -2.95 14.43
C ARG A 277 18.22 -1.77 13.67
N GLN A 278 19.10 -1.00 14.31
CA GLN A 278 20.01 -0.11 13.62
C GLN A 278 20.64 -0.96 12.52
N ARG A 279 20.24 -0.76 11.27
CA ARG A 279 21.09 -1.19 10.16
C ARG A 279 22.37 -0.43 10.42
N LYS A 280 23.47 -1.15 10.71
CA LYS A 280 24.77 -0.50 10.82
C LYS A 280 24.90 0.37 9.57
N PRO A 281 25.12 1.68 9.72
CA PRO A 281 25.32 2.53 8.56
C PRO A 281 26.44 1.89 7.74
N PHE A 282 26.27 1.87 6.41
CA PHE A 282 27.33 1.35 5.53
C PHE A 282 28.63 2.07 5.88
N THR A 283 29.74 1.33 5.95
CA THR A 283 31.05 1.97 6.08
C THR A 283 31.29 2.86 4.85
N PRO A 284 32.12 3.92 4.95
CA PRO A 284 32.48 4.74 3.80
C PRO A 284 32.91 3.90 2.57
N GLU A 285 33.67 2.84 2.81
CA GLU A 285 34.12 1.89 1.79
C GLU A 285 32.97 1.10 1.12
N GLN A 286 31.99 0.64 1.91
CA GLN A 286 30.80 -0.04 1.38
C GLN A 286 29.91 0.90 0.56
N ARG A 287 29.85 2.19 0.93
CA ARG A 287 29.12 3.21 0.15
C ARG A 287 29.84 3.49 -1.16
N LEU A 288 31.16 3.64 -1.13
CA LEU A 288 31.98 3.82 -2.31
C LEU A 288 31.86 2.63 -3.28
N LYS A 289 31.97 1.38 -2.80
CA LYS A 289 31.78 0.17 -3.61
C LYS A 289 30.41 0.12 -4.29
N ARG A 290 29.34 0.53 -3.58
CA ARG A 290 27.98 0.61 -4.16
C ARG A 290 27.83 1.74 -5.18
N SER A 291 28.41 2.90 -4.92
CA SER A 291 28.42 4.03 -5.86
C SER A 291 29.12 3.65 -7.16
N ILE A 292 30.31 3.04 -7.06
CA ILE A 292 31.07 2.54 -8.21
C ILE A 292 30.26 1.49 -8.98
N ALA A 293 29.65 0.52 -8.28
CA ALA A 293 28.82 -0.50 -8.91
C ALA A 293 27.59 0.10 -9.62
N GLN A 294 26.95 1.11 -9.02
CA GLN A 294 25.79 1.79 -9.62
C GLN A 294 26.20 2.63 -10.84
N ARG A 295 27.35 3.30 -10.81
CA ARG A 295 27.90 4.01 -11.97
C ARG A 295 28.26 3.06 -13.10
N LYS A 296 28.90 1.93 -12.78
CA LYS A 296 29.21 0.88 -13.76
C LYS A 296 27.94 0.33 -14.39
N TYR A 297 26.94 0.02 -13.57
CA TYR A 297 25.62 -0.42 -14.04
C TYR A 297 24.95 0.59 -14.97
N LEU A 298 24.89 1.88 -14.59
CA LEU A 298 24.27 2.92 -15.42
C LEU A 298 25.07 3.21 -16.70
N LYS A 299 26.39 2.96 -16.71
CA LYS A 299 27.21 3.02 -17.93
C LYS A 299 26.90 1.86 -18.88
N GLU A 300 26.61 0.69 -18.34
CA GLU A 300 26.26 -0.52 -19.09
C GLU A 300 24.77 -0.56 -19.53
N HIS A 301 23.91 0.28 -18.94
CA HIS A 301 22.46 0.30 -19.17
C HIS A 301 21.96 1.72 -19.49
N PRO A 302 22.30 2.27 -20.68
CA PRO A 302 21.96 3.63 -21.06
C PRO A 302 20.45 3.90 -21.10
N GLU A 303 19.62 2.90 -21.38
CA GLU A 303 18.16 2.98 -21.35
C GLU A 303 17.59 3.20 -19.95
N GLU A 304 18.23 2.64 -18.92
CA GLU A 304 17.84 2.85 -17.52
C GLU A 304 18.27 4.24 -17.05
N LEU A 305 19.44 4.70 -17.48
CA LEU A 305 19.86 6.09 -17.28
C LEU A 305 18.86 7.07 -17.95
N GLU A 306 18.44 6.76 -19.17
CA GLU A 306 17.47 7.56 -19.91
C GLU A 306 16.07 7.52 -19.26
N ARG A 307 15.66 6.37 -18.71
CA ARG A 307 14.43 6.25 -17.91
C ARG A 307 14.51 7.09 -16.64
N LEU A 308 15.65 7.09 -15.94
CA LEU A 308 15.86 7.89 -14.74
C LEU A 308 15.85 9.40 -15.05
N LYS A 309 16.47 9.80 -16.17
CA LYS A 309 16.38 11.17 -16.70
C LYS A 309 14.94 11.56 -17.02
N LYS A 310 14.16 10.68 -17.66
CA LYS A 310 12.73 10.90 -17.96
C LYS A 310 11.84 10.91 -16.71
N MET A 311 12.24 10.21 -15.63
CA MET A 311 11.55 10.23 -14.33
C MET A 311 11.88 11.48 -13.49
N GLN A 312 13.03 12.12 -13.73
CA GLN A 312 13.26 13.50 -13.29
C GLN A 312 12.36 14.40 -14.15
N TYR A 313 11.23 14.82 -13.56
CA TYR A 313 10.27 15.70 -14.20
C TYR A 313 10.99 16.88 -14.89
N PRO A 314 10.68 17.17 -16.17
CA PRO A 314 11.25 18.33 -16.84
C PRO A 314 10.71 19.62 -16.19
N GLY A 315 11.61 20.36 -15.52
CA GLY A 315 11.65 21.83 -15.49
C GLY A 315 10.49 22.62 -14.88
N GLY A 316 9.65 22.03 -14.04
CA GLY A 316 8.63 22.79 -13.29
C GLY A 316 9.21 23.36 -11.99
N ILE A 317 9.00 24.66 -11.73
CA ILE A 317 9.30 25.29 -10.44
C ILE A 317 8.61 24.47 -9.33
N SER A 318 9.36 24.04 -8.32
CA SER A 318 8.76 23.27 -7.23
C SER A 318 7.70 24.12 -6.51
N LYS A 319 6.67 23.49 -5.92
CA LYS A 319 5.62 24.25 -5.18
C LYS A 319 6.21 25.17 -4.10
N VAL A 320 7.36 24.78 -3.54
CA VAL A 320 8.04 25.51 -2.48
C VAL A 320 8.87 26.67 -3.04
N GLU A 321 9.61 26.44 -4.13
CA GLU A 321 10.25 27.53 -4.90
C GLU A 321 9.19 28.53 -5.37
N GLN A 322 8.07 28.09 -5.93
CA GLN A 322 7.01 28.97 -6.41
C GLN A 322 6.45 29.83 -5.28
N ARG A 323 6.30 29.24 -4.09
CA ARG A 323 5.83 29.95 -2.90
C ARG A 323 6.85 30.99 -2.42
N MET A 324 8.13 30.66 -2.45
CA MET A 324 9.22 31.59 -2.13
C MET A 324 9.30 32.72 -3.17
N LEU A 325 9.26 32.38 -4.46
CA LEU A 325 9.26 33.31 -5.58
C LEU A 325 8.11 34.32 -5.47
N ASN A 326 6.89 33.86 -5.18
CA ASN A 326 5.74 34.76 -4.97
C ASN A 326 5.95 35.72 -3.80
N PHE A 327 6.61 35.26 -2.72
CA PHE A 327 6.95 36.14 -1.59
C PHE A 327 8.03 37.15 -1.98
N LEU A 328 9.10 36.73 -2.67
CA LEU A 328 10.17 37.63 -3.09
C LEU A 328 9.67 38.68 -4.09
N LYS A 329 8.89 38.27 -5.11
CA LYS A 329 8.27 39.19 -6.08
C LYS A 329 7.35 40.24 -5.46
N LYS A 330 6.79 39.96 -4.28
CA LYS A 330 5.93 40.92 -3.57
C LYS A 330 6.76 42.04 -2.90
N ASN A 331 8.02 41.77 -2.54
CA ASN A 331 8.84 42.67 -1.72
C ASN A 331 10.08 43.20 -2.45
N PHE A 332 10.46 42.58 -3.57
CA PHE A 332 11.68 42.86 -4.33
C PHE A 332 11.39 42.75 -5.83
N LYS A 333 12.12 43.50 -6.65
CA LYS A 333 12.01 43.48 -8.11
C LYS A 333 12.93 42.40 -8.71
N GLU A 334 12.35 41.45 -9.43
CA GLU A 334 13.09 40.43 -10.16
C GLU A 334 13.93 41.08 -11.28
N ASN A 335 15.17 40.61 -11.47
CA ASN A 335 16.22 41.15 -12.33
C ASN A 335 16.85 42.49 -11.89
N GLU A 336 16.37 43.10 -10.80
CA GLU A 336 16.99 44.31 -10.22
C GLU A 336 17.58 44.01 -8.83
N ASP A 337 16.74 43.51 -7.94
CA ASP A 337 17.11 43.17 -6.56
C ASP A 337 17.56 41.71 -6.45
N PHE A 338 16.87 40.82 -7.17
CA PHE A 338 17.18 39.40 -7.18
C PHE A 338 16.98 38.76 -8.55
N TYR A 339 17.73 37.70 -8.80
CA TYR A 339 17.62 36.87 -9.99
C TYR A 339 17.05 35.52 -9.60
N PHE A 340 15.97 35.14 -10.27
CA PHE A 340 15.44 33.79 -10.26
C PHE A 340 15.65 33.23 -11.66
N ASP A 341 16.69 32.44 -11.82
CA ASP A 341 16.93 31.75 -13.09
C ASP A 341 15.83 30.69 -13.26
N LYS A 342 15.56 30.11 -14.44
CA LYS A 342 14.72 28.90 -14.58
C LYS A 342 15.66 27.70 -14.73
N GLN A 343 15.24 26.54 -14.23
CA GLN A 343 16.10 25.34 -14.22
C GLN A 343 16.56 25.03 -15.66
N ASP A 344 17.85 25.24 -15.96
CA ASP A 344 18.40 24.94 -17.27
C ASP A 344 18.43 23.41 -17.46
N CYS A 345 17.48 22.91 -18.23
CA CYS A 345 17.35 21.50 -18.56
C CYS A 345 18.46 21.01 -19.51
N THR A 346 19.29 21.90 -20.07
CA THR A 346 20.32 21.53 -21.06
C THR A 346 21.55 20.86 -20.44
N GLY A 347 21.72 20.95 -19.11
CA GLY A 347 22.80 20.30 -18.37
C GLY A 347 24.19 20.93 -18.57
N LYS A 348 24.26 22.13 -19.16
CA LYS A 348 25.51 22.86 -19.41
C LYS A 348 26.00 23.63 -18.18
N THR A 349 25.10 24.08 -17.31
CA THR A 349 25.46 24.75 -16.05
C THR A 349 25.63 23.72 -14.93
N PHE A 350 26.84 23.63 -14.36
CA PHE A 350 27.15 22.71 -13.26
C PHE A 350 26.35 22.99 -11.97
N TYR A 351 25.82 24.20 -11.82
CA TYR A 351 25.03 24.60 -10.67
C TYR A 351 24.19 25.84 -10.97
N ARG A 352 22.99 25.89 -10.39
CA ARG A 352 22.09 27.03 -10.38
C ARG A 352 21.57 27.25 -8.95
N PRO A 353 21.90 28.39 -8.31
CA PRO A 353 21.24 28.80 -7.08
C PRO A 353 19.74 29.07 -7.32
N ASP A 354 18.88 28.79 -6.34
CA ASP A 354 17.45 29.05 -6.49
C ASP A 354 17.15 30.56 -6.62
N PHE A 355 17.69 31.40 -5.73
CA PHE A 355 17.54 32.86 -5.75
C PHE A 355 18.85 33.57 -5.44
N GLN A 356 19.21 34.59 -6.23
CA GLN A 356 20.47 35.31 -6.10
C GLN A 356 20.24 36.81 -5.92
N PHE A 357 20.82 37.43 -4.90
CA PHE A 357 20.78 38.87 -4.63
C PHE A 357 22.18 39.46 -4.88
N LEU A 358 22.49 39.77 -6.15
CA LEU A 358 23.84 40.17 -6.59
C LEU A 358 24.41 41.34 -5.78
N LYS A 359 23.63 42.42 -5.60
CA LYS A 359 24.05 43.63 -4.87
C LYS A 359 24.46 43.34 -3.41
N LYS A 360 23.92 42.26 -2.82
CA LYS A 360 24.19 41.88 -1.43
C LYS A 360 25.18 40.71 -1.29
N GLY A 361 25.56 40.08 -2.40
CA GLY A 361 26.36 38.85 -2.36
C GLY A 361 25.65 37.72 -1.61
N ILE A 362 24.31 37.62 -1.71
CA ILE A 362 23.51 36.63 -0.98
C ILE A 362 22.85 35.64 -1.94
N ILE A 363 22.89 34.36 -1.57
CA ILE A 363 22.14 33.27 -2.20
C ILE A 363 21.12 32.73 -1.20
N ILE A 364 19.89 32.53 -1.67
CA ILE A 364 18.84 31.82 -0.93
C ILE A 364 18.54 30.52 -1.66
N GLU A 365 18.68 29.40 -0.94
CA GLU A 365 18.40 28.04 -1.44
C GLU A 365 17.19 27.45 -0.73
N VAL A 366 16.35 26.72 -1.46
CA VAL A 366 15.12 26.10 -0.98
C VAL A 366 15.25 24.57 -1.12
N ASP A 367 15.66 23.92 -0.05
CA ASP A 367 15.95 22.48 -0.07
C ASP A 367 14.66 21.65 -0.24
N GLY A 368 14.55 20.93 -1.36
CA GLY A 368 13.46 19.99 -1.63
C GLY A 368 13.47 18.73 -0.76
N TYR A 369 12.30 18.12 -0.54
CA TYR A 369 12.13 17.00 0.41
C TYR A 369 12.89 15.70 0.09
N TYR A 370 13.27 15.43 -1.17
CA TYR A 370 13.80 14.11 -1.55
C TYR A 370 15.19 14.14 -2.20
N THR A 371 15.59 15.26 -2.80
CA THR A 371 16.77 15.35 -3.67
C THR A 371 18.09 15.46 -2.90
N HIS A 372 18.08 15.98 -1.68
CA HIS A 372 19.31 16.23 -0.89
C HIS A 372 19.64 15.15 0.15
N PHE A 373 18.84 14.08 0.25
CA PHE A 373 19.01 13.07 1.31
C PHE A 373 20.07 11.99 1.01
N THR A 374 20.72 12.05 -0.16
CA THR A 374 21.84 11.14 -0.47
C THR A 374 23.15 11.76 -0.01
N GLU A 375 24.08 10.95 0.52
CA GLU A 375 25.41 11.44 0.93
C GLU A 375 26.18 12.07 -0.25
N GLU A 376 25.98 11.56 -1.47
CA GLU A 376 26.57 12.16 -2.67
C GLU A 376 26.00 13.55 -2.95
N GLY A 377 24.68 13.74 -2.81
CA GLY A 377 24.04 15.05 -2.89
C GLY A 377 24.61 16.02 -1.85
N TYR A 378 24.72 15.56 -0.60
CA TYR A 378 25.29 16.37 0.48
C TYR A 378 26.76 16.77 0.22
N LYS A 379 27.60 15.84 -0.27
CA LYS A 379 29.00 16.15 -0.62
C LYS A 379 29.09 17.16 -1.77
N LYS A 380 28.26 16.99 -2.81
CA LYS A 380 28.19 17.95 -3.92
C LYS A 380 27.74 19.32 -3.45
N ASP A 381 26.71 19.37 -2.60
CA ASP A 381 26.18 20.60 -2.02
C ASP A 381 27.22 21.31 -1.13
N ARG A 382 28.05 20.55 -0.38
CA ARG A 382 29.13 21.11 0.46
C ARG A 382 30.32 21.64 -0.34
N ILE A 383 30.77 20.89 -1.35
CA ILE A 383 31.85 21.35 -2.25
C ILE A 383 31.41 22.64 -2.94
N ARG A 384 30.15 22.67 -3.39
CA ARG A 384 29.55 23.84 -4.00
C ARG A 384 29.47 25.04 -3.07
N GLU A 385 28.90 24.83 -1.88
CA GLU A 385 28.80 25.87 -0.84
C GLU A 385 30.17 26.47 -0.56
N HIS A 386 31.20 25.63 -0.42
CA HIS A 386 32.58 26.08 -0.24
C HIS A 386 33.09 26.97 -1.39
N HIS A 387 32.85 26.60 -2.65
CA HIS A 387 33.29 27.42 -3.80
C HIS A 387 32.57 28.77 -3.88
N LEU A 388 31.28 28.80 -3.57
CA LEU A 388 30.48 30.03 -3.57
C LEU A 388 30.87 30.95 -2.42
N GLU A 389 31.05 30.40 -1.22
CA GLU A 389 31.56 31.13 -0.06
C GLU A 389 32.95 31.72 -0.35
N LYS A 390 33.84 30.93 -0.96
CA LYS A 390 35.16 31.42 -1.41
C LYS A 390 35.07 32.54 -2.46
N ALA A 391 34.01 32.54 -3.27
CA ALA A 391 33.70 33.60 -4.21
C ALA A 391 32.97 34.81 -3.59
N GLY A 392 32.81 34.84 -2.26
CA GLY A 392 32.22 35.96 -1.52
C GLY A 392 30.71 35.86 -1.28
N TRP A 393 30.07 34.75 -1.63
CA TRP A 393 28.63 34.58 -1.45
C TRP A 393 28.28 34.10 -0.04
N LYS A 394 27.24 34.71 0.56
CA LYS A 394 26.59 34.21 1.77
C LYS A 394 25.38 33.36 1.38
N ILE A 395 25.36 32.08 1.79
CA ILE A 395 24.30 31.14 1.43
C ILE A 395 23.37 30.90 2.62
N TYR A 396 22.07 31.11 2.39
CA TYR A 396 21.02 30.81 3.37
C TYR A 396 20.09 29.73 2.83
N ARG A 397 20.09 28.57 3.49
CA ARG A 397 19.25 27.42 3.12
C ARG A 397 17.98 27.38 3.96
N PHE A 398 16.85 27.16 3.31
CA PHE A 398 15.56 26.97 3.97
C PHE A 398 14.98 25.62 3.62
N ASN A 399 14.60 24.85 4.65
CA ASN A 399 14.04 23.53 4.46
C ASN A 399 12.61 23.61 3.91
N PHE A 400 12.26 22.73 2.96
CA PHE A 400 10.88 22.49 2.49
C PHE A 400 9.82 22.54 3.61
N TYR A 401 10.10 21.92 4.77
CA TYR A 401 9.15 21.84 5.88
C TYR A 401 8.81 23.20 6.50
N ASP A 402 9.73 24.16 6.43
CA ASP A 402 9.52 25.49 6.99
C ASP A 402 8.75 26.40 6.03
N ILE A 403 8.82 26.12 4.72
CA ILE A 403 8.12 26.91 3.71
C ILE A 403 6.73 26.32 3.37
N ASP A 404 6.54 25.00 3.32
CA ASP A 404 5.23 24.41 2.95
C ASP A 404 4.15 24.63 4.02
N ARG A 405 4.52 24.82 5.29
CA ARG A 405 3.57 25.07 6.40
C ARG A 405 3.41 26.57 6.67
N ASN A 406 2.19 27.10 6.54
CA ASN A 406 1.89 28.53 6.70
C ASN A 406 2.52 29.18 7.94
N TYR A 407 2.31 28.63 9.13
CA TYR A 407 2.82 29.23 10.38
C TYR A 407 4.35 29.27 10.48
N LYS A 408 5.05 28.36 9.79
CA LYS A 408 6.51 28.37 9.74
C LYS A 408 7.01 29.31 8.65
N PHE A 409 6.26 29.41 7.56
CA PHE A 409 6.63 30.27 6.46
C PHE A 409 6.65 31.74 6.87
N GLU A 410 5.76 32.20 7.76
CA GLU A 410 5.85 33.56 8.31
C GLU A 410 7.17 33.82 9.03
N LYS A 411 7.69 32.84 9.79
CA LYS A 411 9.02 32.96 10.42
C LYS A 411 10.14 33.01 9.39
N VAL A 412 10.02 32.24 8.31
CA VAL A 412 10.96 32.28 7.18
C VAL A 412 10.94 33.65 6.51
N LYS A 413 9.76 34.23 6.26
CA LYS A 413 9.64 35.58 5.71
C LYS A 413 10.32 36.63 6.57
N ILE A 414 10.03 36.64 7.88
CA ILE A 414 10.68 37.58 8.83
C ILE A 414 12.20 37.42 8.77
N LYS A 415 12.70 36.18 8.77
CA LYS A 415 14.15 35.91 8.68
C LYS A 415 14.74 36.38 7.37
N ILE A 416 14.07 36.17 6.24
CA ILE A 416 14.53 36.65 4.92
C ILE A 416 14.54 38.18 4.89
N MET A 417 13.51 38.84 5.40
CA MET A 417 13.48 40.31 5.48
C MET A 417 14.59 40.85 6.39
N SER A 418 14.95 40.14 7.48
CA SER A 418 16.10 40.52 8.31
C SER A 418 17.43 40.31 7.59
N ILE A 419 17.60 39.20 6.85
CA ILE A 419 18.82 38.93 6.06
C ILE A 419 19.01 39.95 4.93
N LEU A 420 17.90 40.41 4.34
CA LEU A 420 17.89 41.33 3.20
C LEU A 420 17.56 42.77 3.61
N GLY A 421 17.35 43.06 4.89
CA GLY A 421 16.91 44.37 5.40
C GLY A 421 18.05 45.28 5.82
N ASP A 422 19.25 44.72 5.98
CA ASP A 422 20.53 45.42 6.10
C ASP A 422 21.11 45.68 4.71
#